data_AF-A0A3D0N3G7-F1
#
_entry.id   AF-A0A3D0N3G7-F1
#
_cell.length_a   1.000
_cell.length_b   1.000
_cell.length_c   1.000
_cell.angle_alpha   90.00
_cell.angle_beta   90.00
_cell.angle_gamma   90.00
#
_symmetry.space_group_name_H-M   'P 1'
#
loop_
_entity.id
_entity.type
_entity.pdbx_description
1 polymer ?
#
loop_
_entity_poly.entity_id
_entity_poly.type
_entity_poly.pdbx_seq_one_letter_code
_entity_poly.pdbx_strand_id
1 'polypeptide(L)'
;MEYNYLLETVTSDKWKRIGITKRSGVCIPLFYIHSSSSIGIGEFYDIIKFARWCKSVGFSIIQLLPLNELGFDFAPYNSISTFALEPSYISLNKLKGVKNKNFNEELNQLKEKYSHQRKYINYQIKTDKLKFLKIVYTQNDFSKSIKFKKFKRENDFWLKKYAAFKFLKQKFKNEEWSNWDDKFLDCNDETIDDLENKNQEIFDFHYWVQWQLYEQLKEVKNYCNREKIFLMGDIPLLVSRDSADVWSYQNYFKLYKSAGAPPDMYFSGGQRWGMPPYNWGNIANDNWVYLKNKLKYAENFFDMYRIDHFVGLFRIWSIPINTPEDLAGSKGNFDPEQDYLWETHGRKIISEMVTATDMLPCAEDLGTVPDCSFQILREFGIPGMDVLRWNKIFNEGIYFKSPYHYRRNSISVISTHDSSFSPVWWKYEAGTVDEFVVKKILQKLNLSEPLIIEYLNLLFDIKNSENGRLRWNPEIDRPFKILQILKNTGDAVNELIGLYVSSFDEKKKFINFLGLKSEELNEELIKSTLVKINETSSIFSIQLLPEYLYLEKDFLNKNVHPEYRINTPGIINKFNWSLVCDYSIEQIKKLQINNNIISILKDTGRI
;
A
#
# COMPACT_ATOMS: atom_id res chain seq x y z
N MET A 1 15.94 -23.29 -15.05
CA MET A 1 14.91 -24.30 -15.36
C MET A 1 13.71 -24.22 -14.42
N GLU A 2 13.87 -23.99 -13.11
CA GLU A 2 12.75 -24.03 -12.13
C GLU A 2 11.62 -23.00 -12.33
N TYR A 3 11.90 -21.83 -12.91
CA TYR A 3 10.91 -20.77 -13.16
C TYR A 3 10.56 -20.59 -14.65
N ASN A 4 10.96 -21.53 -15.52
CA ASN A 4 10.74 -21.42 -16.97
C ASN A 4 9.26 -21.35 -17.34
N TYR A 5 8.37 -21.96 -16.55
CA TYR A 5 6.92 -21.94 -16.80
C TYR A 5 6.36 -20.51 -16.89
N LEU A 6 7.00 -19.51 -16.25
CA LEU A 6 6.58 -18.11 -16.35
C LEU A 6 6.66 -17.58 -17.80
N LEU A 7 7.55 -18.13 -18.63
CA LEU A 7 7.69 -17.79 -20.05
C LEU A 7 6.62 -18.42 -20.94
N GLU A 8 5.76 -19.27 -20.38
CA GLU A 8 4.63 -19.92 -21.07
C GLU A 8 3.28 -19.33 -20.63
N THR A 9 3.29 -18.37 -19.70
CA THR A 9 2.07 -17.71 -19.18
C THR A 9 1.58 -16.58 -20.10
N VAL A 10 0.36 -16.08 -19.84
CA VAL A 10 -0.22 -14.93 -20.58
C VAL A 10 0.69 -13.70 -20.55
N THR A 11 1.44 -13.50 -19.46
CA THR A 11 2.37 -12.36 -19.30
C THR A 11 3.81 -12.70 -19.66
N SER A 12 4.04 -13.72 -20.50
CA SER A 12 5.39 -14.16 -20.88
C SER A 12 6.27 -13.05 -21.49
N ASP A 13 5.68 -12.10 -22.22
CA ASP A 13 6.33 -10.90 -22.75
C ASP A 13 6.95 -10.04 -21.63
N LYS A 14 6.19 -9.83 -20.54
CA LYS A 14 6.62 -9.07 -19.37
C LYS A 14 7.72 -9.82 -18.61
N TRP A 15 7.62 -11.13 -18.48
CA TRP A 15 8.66 -11.96 -17.86
C TRP A 15 9.96 -12.00 -18.64
N LYS A 16 9.94 -11.94 -19.98
CA LYS A 16 11.16 -11.81 -20.79
C LYS A 16 11.91 -10.51 -20.48
N ARG A 17 11.19 -9.44 -20.14
CA ARG A 17 11.76 -8.13 -19.78
C ARG A 17 12.29 -8.08 -18.35
N ILE A 18 11.53 -8.59 -17.38
CA ILE A 18 11.90 -8.57 -15.95
C ILE A 18 12.92 -9.68 -15.61
N GLY A 19 12.83 -10.81 -16.29
CA GLY A 19 13.61 -12.02 -16.02
C GLY A 19 12.96 -12.94 -15.00
N ILE A 20 13.28 -14.23 -15.11
CA ILE A 20 12.72 -15.34 -14.32
C ILE A 20 13.69 -15.87 -13.25
N THR A 21 14.60 -15.02 -12.78
CA THR A 21 15.53 -15.34 -11.68
C THR A 21 14.96 -14.84 -10.37
N LYS A 22 15.29 -15.51 -9.26
CA LYS A 22 14.97 -14.99 -7.93
C LYS A 22 15.57 -13.60 -7.77
N ARG A 23 14.81 -12.66 -7.20
CA ARG A 23 15.27 -11.30 -6.90
C ARG A 23 14.91 -10.93 -5.47
N SER A 24 15.71 -10.04 -4.89
CA SER A 24 15.33 -9.31 -3.69
C SER A 24 15.18 -7.82 -3.97
N GLY A 25 14.33 -7.20 -3.16
CA GLY A 25 14.04 -5.78 -3.22
C GLY A 25 13.68 -5.21 -1.86
N VAL A 26 13.40 -3.92 -1.88
CA VAL A 26 13.00 -3.15 -0.71
C VAL A 26 11.76 -2.33 -1.03
N CYS A 27 10.80 -2.32 -0.11
CA CYS A 27 9.60 -1.50 -0.17
C CYS A 27 9.80 -0.25 0.70
N ILE A 28 9.50 0.91 0.13
CA ILE A 28 9.55 2.20 0.82
C ILE A 28 8.31 3.05 0.48
N PRO A 29 7.59 3.57 1.48
CA PRO A 29 6.82 4.79 1.28
C PRO A 29 7.79 5.91 0.93
N LEU A 30 7.55 6.67 -0.14
CA LEU A 30 8.49 7.72 -0.55
C LEU A 30 8.65 8.80 0.53
N PHE A 31 7.56 9.14 1.23
CA PHE A 31 7.59 10.09 2.35
C PHE A 31 8.48 9.62 3.51
N TYR A 32 8.75 8.31 3.65
CA TYR A 32 9.51 7.75 4.77
C TYR A 32 11.01 8.04 4.65
N ILE A 33 11.55 8.02 3.43
CA ILE A 33 12.99 8.23 3.18
C ILE A 33 13.33 9.71 3.06
N HIS A 34 14.58 10.07 3.36
CA HIS A 34 15.09 11.43 3.17
C HIS A 34 16.60 11.42 2.93
N SER A 35 17.09 12.54 2.42
CA SER A 35 18.50 12.79 2.17
C SER A 35 18.85 14.24 2.48
N SER A 36 20.13 14.59 2.38
CA SER A 36 20.59 15.98 2.54
C SER A 36 20.00 16.99 1.54
N SER A 37 19.34 16.51 0.47
CA SER A 37 18.67 17.37 -0.51
C SER A 37 17.16 17.48 -0.33
N SER A 38 16.57 16.62 0.50
CA SER A 38 15.12 16.59 0.74
C SER A 38 14.68 17.86 1.49
N ILE A 39 13.44 18.29 1.27
CA ILE A 39 12.84 19.44 1.95
C ILE A 39 11.56 18.96 2.64
N GLY A 40 11.68 18.58 3.92
CA GLY A 40 10.58 18.19 4.80
C GLY A 40 9.92 16.84 4.53
N ILE A 41 10.17 16.22 3.38
CA ILE A 41 9.63 14.94 2.92
C ILE A 41 10.56 14.34 1.85
N GLY A 42 10.57 13.02 1.70
CA GLY A 42 11.27 12.37 0.58
C GLY A 42 10.74 12.84 -0.78
N GLU A 43 11.64 13.03 -1.74
CA GLU A 43 11.34 13.56 -3.08
C GLU A 43 11.72 12.54 -4.17
N PHE A 44 11.21 12.70 -5.39
CA PHE A 44 11.50 11.74 -6.48
C PHE A 44 13.00 11.52 -6.71
N TYR A 45 13.84 12.56 -6.63
CA TYR A 45 15.29 12.41 -6.80
C TYR A 45 15.98 11.67 -5.64
N ASP A 46 15.34 11.53 -4.49
CA ASP A 46 15.86 10.69 -3.41
C ASP A 46 15.83 9.21 -3.80
N ILE A 47 14.91 8.80 -4.68
CA ILE A 47 14.86 7.44 -5.25
C ILE A 47 16.16 7.13 -6.02
N ILE A 48 16.78 8.11 -6.70
CA ILE A 48 18.07 7.90 -7.38
C ILE A 48 19.18 7.60 -6.36
N LYS A 49 19.22 8.35 -5.25
CA LYS A 49 20.20 8.10 -4.17
C LYS A 49 19.96 6.75 -3.53
N PHE A 50 18.69 6.40 -3.30
CA PHE A 50 18.28 5.13 -2.72
C PHE A 50 18.55 3.94 -3.65
N ALA A 51 18.36 4.10 -4.96
CA ALA A 51 18.71 3.11 -5.97
C ALA A 51 20.22 2.81 -5.99
N ARG A 52 21.07 3.81 -5.81
CA ARG A 52 22.52 3.59 -5.66
C ARG A 52 22.85 2.72 -4.45
N TRP A 53 22.14 2.93 -3.33
CA TRP A 53 22.27 2.06 -2.16
C TRP A 53 21.76 0.65 -2.44
N CYS A 54 20.57 0.51 -3.02
CA CYS A 54 19.98 -0.77 -3.40
C CYS A 54 20.96 -1.59 -4.25
N LYS A 55 21.54 -0.97 -5.28
CA LYS A 55 22.56 -1.60 -6.12
C LYS A 55 23.78 -2.07 -5.31
N SER A 56 24.25 -1.26 -4.37
CA SER A 56 25.45 -1.58 -3.58
C SER A 56 25.27 -2.78 -2.65
N VAL A 57 24.03 -3.07 -2.23
CA VAL A 57 23.71 -4.23 -1.39
C VAL A 57 23.11 -5.40 -2.18
N GLY A 58 22.87 -5.22 -3.49
CA GLY A 58 22.40 -6.25 -4.41
C GLY A 58 20.88 -6.27 -4.65
N PHE A 59 20.10 -5.35 -4.08
CA PHE A 59 18.68 -5.25 -4.41
C PHE A 59 18.48 -4.84 -5.88
N SER A 60 17.50 -5.46 -6.54
CA SER A 60 17.14 -5.17 -7.93
C SER A 60 15.69 -4.71 -8.11
N ILE A 61 14.92 -4.58 -7.03
CA ILE A 61 13.55 -4.05 -7.05
C ILE A 61 13.41 -2.99 -5.94
N ILE A 62 12.84 -1.84 -6.30
CA ILE A 62 12.32 -0.86 -5.34
C ILE A 62 10.80 -0.83 -5.51
N GLN A 63 10.08 -1.19 -4.46
CA GLN A 63 8.64 -1.03 -4.40
C GLN A 63 8.29 0.29 -3.72
N LEU A 64 7.37 1.04 -4.32
CA LEU A 64 6.87 2.32 -3.81
C LEU A 64 5.38 2.18 -3.50
N LEU A 65 4.92 2.85 -2.45
CA LEU A 65 3.48 3.08 -2.24
C LEU A 65 2.91 4.02 -3.33
N PRO A 66 1.57 4.18 -3.42
CA PRO A 66 0.98 5.08 -4.42
C PRO A 66 1.58 6.50 -4.34
N LEU A 67 1.90 7.06 -5.51
CA LEU A 67 2.52 8.39 -5.65
C LEU A 67 1.53 9.47 -6.13
N ASN A 68 0.25 9.12 -6.11
CA ASN A 68 -0.84 9.96 -6.57
C ASN A 68 -1.16 11.08 -5.59
N GLU A 69 -1.73 12.18 -6.10
CA GLU A 69 -2.05 13.32 -5.25
C GLU A 69 -3.03 12.94 -4.14
N LEU A 70 -2.61 13.24 -2.91
CA LEU A 70 -3.29 12.84 -1.69
C LEU A 70 -4.56 13.66 -1.43
N GLY A 71 -5.56 13.00 -0.85
CA GLY A 71 -6.74 13.62 -0.24
C GLY A 71 -6.46 14.30 1.10
N PHE A 72 -7.52 14.57 1.85
CA PHE A 72 -7.45 15.35 3.10
C PHE A 72 -6.77 14.60 4.26
N ASP A 73 -6.81 13.28 4.24
CA ASP A 73 -6.25 12.39 5.28
C ASP A 73 -4.79 11.99 5.02
N PHE A 74 -4.22 12.45 3.90
CA PHE A 74 -2.87 12.14 3.44
C PHE A 74 -2.60 10.64 3.20
N ALA A 75 -3.64 9.81 3.11
CA ALA A 75 -3.50 8.39 2.81
C ALA A 75 -3.20 8.19 1.32
N PRO A 76 -2.10 7.49 0.94
CA PRO A 76 -1.78 7.22 -0.46
C PRO A 76 -2.87 6.50 -1.25
N TYR A 77 -3.70 5.71 -0.56
CA TYR A 77 -4.81 4.95 -1.14
C TYR A 77 -6.11 5.76 -1.24
N ASN A 78 -6.13 6.99 -0.68
CA ASN A 78 -7.25 7.93 -0.78
C ASN A 78 -6.87 9.13 -1.65
N SER A 79 -6.42 8.84 -2.88
CA SER A 79 -5.96 9.88 -3.81
C SER A 79 -7.11 10.64 -4.46
N ILE A 80 -6.93 11.94 -4.70
CA ILE A 80 -7.89 12.79 -5.44
C ILE A 80 -7.79 12.62 -6.96
N SER A 81 -6.83 11.84 -7.45
CA SER A 81 -6.81 11.37 -8.83
C SER A 81 -5.95 10.12 -8.99
N THR A 82 -6.33 9.19 -9.86
CA THR A 82 -5.49 8.03 -10.20
C THR A 82 -4.34 8.37 -11.14
N PHE A 83 -4.34 9.59 -11.72
CA PHE A 83 -3.32 10.08 -12.65
C PHE A 83 -2.38 11.11 -12.03
N ALA A 84 -2.94 12.13 -11.37
CA ALA A 84 -2.14 13.24 -10.85
C ALA A 84 -1.11 12.75 -9.83
N LEU A 85 0.14 13.19 -9.97
CA LEU A 85 1.23 12.91 -9.03
C LEU A 85 1.18 13.89 -7.86
N GLU A 86 1.61 13.45 -6.68
CA GLU A 86 1.61 14.24 -5.45
C GLU A 86 2.67 15.37 -5.47
N PRO A 87 2.25 16.66 -5.40
CA PRO A 87 3.18 17.79 -5.46
C PRO A 87 4.23 17.84 -4.36
N SER A 88 3.99 17.24 -3.18
CA SER A 88 4.98 17.23 -2.11
C SER A 88 6.26 16.46 -2.46
N TYR A 89 6.21 15.53 -3.42
CA TYR A 89 7.37 14.75 -3.89
C TYR A 89 8.25 15.46 -4.93
N ILE A 90 7.87 16.66 -5.36
CA ILE A 90 8.68 17.45 -6.30
C ILE A 90 10.01 17.88 -5.67
N SER A 91 11.09 17.80 -6.44
CA SER A 91 12.35 18.40 -6.07
C SER A 91 12.50 19.81 -6.65
N LEU A 92 12.48 20.80 -5.77
CA LEU A 92 12.53 22.23 -6.15
C LEU A 92 13.87 22.63 -6.79
N ASN A 93 14.95 21.90 -6.49
CA ASN A 93 16.27 22.16 -7.08
C ASN A 93 16.40 21.64 -8.53
N LYS A 94 15.41 20.90 -9.03
CA LYS A 94 15.49 20.14 -10.31
C LYS A 94 14.36 20.48 -11.30
N LEU A 95 13.73 21.64 -11.14
CA LEU A 95 12.69 22.13 -12.05
C LEU A 95 13.20 22.32 -13.48
N LYS A 96 12.43 21.85 -14.45
CA LYS A 96 12.75 21.84 -15.88
C LYS A 96 12.29 23.14 -16.54
N GLY A 97 13.15 23.72 -17.38
CA GLY A 97 12.82 24.90 -18.18
C GLY A 97 12.81 26.24 -17.42
N VAL A 98 13.22 26.25 -16.15
CA VAL A 98 13.34 27.47 -15.34
C VAL A 98 14.63 28.22 -15.73
N LYS A 99 14.48 29.43 -16.28
CA LYS A 99 15.61 30.28 -16.72
C LYS A 99 16.01 31.27 -15.63
N ASN A 100 15.03 31.92 -15.00
CA ASN A 100 15.27 32.79 -13.85
C ASN A 100 15.40 31.92 -12.59
N LYS A 101 16.53 31.99 -11.90
CA LYS A 101 16.82 31.20 -10.68
C LYS A 101 16.97 32.06 -9.43
N ASN A 102 16.46 33.29 -9.45
CA ASN A 102 16.56 34.20 -8.31
C ASN A 102 15.52 33.85 -7.21
N PHE A 103 15.55 32.60 -6.74
CA PHE A 103 14.65 32.05 -5.70
C PHE A 103 15.43 31.37 -4.57
N ASN A 104 16.73 31.64 -4.47
CA ASN A 104 17.60 30.95 -3.51
C ASN A 104 17.21 31.30 -2.08
N GLU A 105 16.77 32.54 -1.83
CA GLU A 105 16.33 32.99 -0.50
C GLU A 105 15.05 32.26 -0.08
N GLU A 106 14.01 32.25 -0.90
CA GLU A 106 12.74 31.57 -0.61
C GLU A 106 12.94 30.06 -0.46
N LEU A 107 13.81 29.47 -1.29
CA LEU A 107 14.16 28.06 -1.18
C LEU A 107 14.92 27.74 0.11
N ASN A 108 15.85 28.61 0.53
CA ASN A 108 16.59 28.45 1.78
C ASN A 108 15.68 28.62 2.99
N GLN A 109 14.77 29.60 2.99
CA GLN A 109 13.75 29.75 4.03
C GLN A 109 12.88 28.49 4.15
N LEU A 110 12.49 27.89 3.02
CA LEU A 110 11.73 26.64 3.03
C LEU A 110 12.58 25.48 3.60
N LYS A 111 13.85 25.36 3.20
CA LYS A 111 14.77 24.35 3.76
C LYS A 111 14.92 24.51 5.26
N GLU A 112 15.18 25.71 5.75
CA GLU A 112 15.34 26.01 7.17
C GLU A 112 14.08 25.63 7.96
N LYS A 113 12.89 26.05 7.48
CA LYS A 113 11.60 25.73 8.10
C LYS A 113 11.36 24.24 8.31
N TYR A 114 11.89 23.40 7.42
CA TYR A 114 11.71 21.94 7.42
C TYR A 114 13.01 21.15 7.66
N SER A 115 14.07 21.82 8.12
CA SER A 115 15.42 21.23 8.27
C SER A 115 15.56 20.25 9.44
N HIS A 116 14.73 20.41 10.47
CA HIS A 116 14.77 19.55 11.65
C HIS A 116 14.08 18.22 11.37
N GLN A 117 14.82 17.12 11.59
CA GLN A 117 14.27 15.78 11.48
C GLN A 117 13.16 15.59 12.51
N ARG A 118 11.94 15.41 12.02
CA ARG A 118 10.76 15.09 12.82
C ARG A 118 10.51 13.60 12.69
N LYS A 119 10.04 12.96 13.76
CA LYS A 119 9.55 11.57 13.73
C LYS A 119 8.39 11.40 12.74
N TYR A 120 7.62 12.48 12.52
CA TYR A 120 6.46 12.51 11.64
C TYR A 120 6.52 13.69 10.65
N ILE A 121 6.09 13.45 9.41
CA ILE A 121 5.98 14.42 8.32
C ILE A 121 5.02 15.55 8.70
N ASN A 122 5.42 16.78 8.37
CA ASN A 122 4.53 17.94 8.41
C ASN A 122 4.00 18.22 7.00
N TYR A 123 2.80 17.71 6.70
CA TYR A 123 2.17 17.82 5.38
C TYR A 123 1.84 19.24 4.91
N GLN A 124 1.98 20.26 5.77
CA GLN A 124 2.00 21.67 5.35
C GLN A 124 3.05 21.94 4.27
N ILE A 125 4.09 21.10 4.16
CA ILE A 125 5.11 21.16 3.11
C ILE A 125 4.50 21.17 1.71
N LYS A 126 3.37 20.47 1.48
CA LYS A 126 2.67 20.46 0.18
C LYS A 126 2.25 21.87 -0.21
N THR A 127 1.54 22.56 0.69
CA THR A 127 1.05 23.92 0.46
C THR A 127 2.20 24.91 0.28
N ASP A 128 3.26 24.80 1.07
CA ASP A 128 4.39 25.72 1.00
C ASP A 128 5.23 25.50 -0.28
N LYS A 129 5.41 24.24 -0.72
CA LYS A 129 5.99 23.93 -2.02
C LYS A 129 5.13 24.46 -3.17
N LEU A 130 3.80 24.33 -3.11
CA LEU A 130 2.90 24.88 -4.13
C LEU A 130 2.98 26.41 -4.22
N LYS A 131 3.09 27.11 -3.07
CA LYS A 131 3.31 28.57 -3.05
C LYS A 131 4.63 28.95 -3.72
N PHE A 132 5.71 28.26 -3.39
CA PHE A 132 7.01 28.46 -4.03
C PHE A 132 6.93 28.20 -5.55
N LEU A 133 6.29 27.11 -5.96
CA LEU A 133 6.10 26.76 -7.37
C LEU A 133 5.29 27.81 -8.12
N LYS A 134 4.29 28.43 -7.50
CA LYS A 134 3.53 29.52 -8.11
C LYS A 134 4.41 30.73 -8.39
N ILE A 135 5.31 31.10 -7.46
CA ILE A 135 6.30 32.17 -7.65
C ILE A 135 7.22 31.83 -8.83
N VAL A 136 7.76 30.60 -8.88
CA VAL A 136 8.62 30.16 -9.99
C VAL A 136 7.87 30.22 -11.32
N TYR A 137 6.62 29.77 -11.32
CA TYR A 137 5.80 29.73 -12.53
C TYR A 137 5.51 31.13 -13.09
N THR A 138 5.10 32.07 -12.25
CA THR A 138 4.75 33.44 -12.71
C THR A 138 5.94 34.24 -13.22
N GLN A 139 7.15 33.93 -12.76
CA GLN A 139 8.37 34.61 -13.17
C GLN A 139 9.08 33.96 -14.38
N ASN A 140 8.52 32.89 -14.96
CA ASN A 140 9.11 32.20 -16.10
C ASN A 140 8.05 31.97 -17.20
N ASP A 141 8.42 32.23 -18.46
CA ASP A 141 7.54 31.95 -19.60
C ASP A 141 7.74 30.52 -20.13
N PHE A 142 6.75 29.66 -19.90
CA PHE A 142 6.71 28.29 -20.41
C PHE A 142 5.90 28.12 -21.70
N SER A 143 5.27 29.18 -22.21
CA SER A 143 4.41 29.15 -23.40
C SER A 143 5.13 28.69 -24.67
N LYS A 144 6.47 28.80 -24.70
CA LYS A 144 7.32 28.35 -25.81
C LYS A 144 7.91 26.94 -25.63
N SER A 145 7.66 26.28 -24.48
CA SER A 145 8.19 24.94 -24.21
C SER A 145 7.47 23.88 -25.04
N ILE A 146 8.16 23.30 -26.02
CA ILE A 146 7.65 22.21 -26.87
C ILE A 146 7.29 20.99 -26.02
N LYS A 147 8.13 20.64 -25.03
CA LYS A 147 7.88 19.50 -24.13
C LYS A 147 6.64 19.71 -23.28
N PHE A 148 6.42 20.92 -22.77
CA PHE A 148 5.24 21.21 -21.96
C PHE A 148 3.96 21.15 -22.81
N LYS A 149 3.97 21.73 -24.01
CA LYS A 149 2.85 21.62 -24.97
C LYS A 149 2.54 20.16 -25.32
N LYS A 150 3.58 19.36 -25.56
CA LYS A 150 3.44 17.92 -25.82
C LYS A 150 2.81 17.20 -24.64
N PHE A 151 3.28 17.45 -23.41
CA PHE A 151 2.70 16.87 -22.20
C PHE A 151 1.21 17.21 -22.06
N LYS A 152 0.82 18.48 -22.24
CA LYS A 152 -0.58 18.90 -22.19
C LYS A 152 -1.44 18.11 -23.18
N ARG A 153 -1.02 18.05 -24.45
CA ARG A 153 -1.74 17.33 -25.51
C ARG A 153 -1.88 15.83 -25.23
N GLU A 154 -0.81 15.19 -24.76
CA GLU A 154 -0.79 13.73 -24.51
C GLU A 154 -1.57 13.33 -23.25
N ASN A 155 -1.84 14.29 -22.35
CA ASN A 155 -2.49 14.04 -21.05
C ASN A 155 -3.84 14.74 -20.92
N ASP A 156 -4.35 15.36 -21.98
CA ASP A 156 -5.59 16.14 -21.98
C ASP A 156 -6.78 15.33 -21.43
N PHE A 157 -6.81 14.02 -21.71
CA PHE A 157 -7.84 13.08 -21.29
C PHE A 157 -8.09 13.03 -19.77
N TRP A 158 -7.13 13.43 -18.94
CA TRP A 158 -7.31 13.53 -17.48
C TRP A 158 -6.92 14.91 -16.92
N LEU A 159 -5.93 15.55 -17.54
CA LEU A 159 -5.25 16.71 -16.98
C LEU A 159 -6.16 17.93 -16.86
N LYS A 160 -6.98 18.16 -17.90
CA LYS A 160 -7.92 19.28 -17.96
C LYS A 160 -9.00 19.20 -16.88
N LYS A 161 -9.63 18.02 -16.75
CA LYS A 161 -10.64 17.76 -15.73
C LYS A 161 -10.04 17.79 -14.32
N TYR A 162 -8.82 17.28 -14.14
CA TYR A 162 -8.10 17.44 -12.88
C TYR A 162 -7.84 18.92 -12.53
N ALA A 163 -7.39 19.76 -13.46
CA ALA A 163 -7.17 21.18 -13.18
C ALA A 163 -8.49 21.91 -12.87
N ALA A 164 -9.58 21.59 -13.57
CA ALA A 164 -10.90 22.10 -13.27
C ALA A 164 -11.36 21.70 -11.85
N PHE A 165 -11.16 20.43 -11.48
CA PHE A 165 -11.44 19.94 -10.13
C PHE A 165 -10.63 20.71 -9.08
N LYS A 166 -9.32 20.92 -9.29
CA LYS A 166 -8.48 21.72 -8.37
C LYS A 166 -8.97 23.16 -8.22
N PHE A 167 -9.34 23.80 -9.33
CA PHE A 167 -9.90 25.16 -9.32
C PHE A 167 -11.22 25.20 -8.54
N LEU A 168 -12.13 24.27 -8.79
CA LEU A 168 -13.43 24.19 -8.11
C LEU A 168 -13.27 23.88 -6.62
N LYS A 169 -12.38 22.96 -6.24
CA LYS A 169 -12.03 22.74 -4.82
C LYS A 169 -11.58 24.03 -4.16
N GLN A 170 -10.73 24.84 -4.79
CA GLN A 170 -10.33 26.13 -4.21
C GLN A 170 -11.50 27.10 -4.10
N LYS A 171 -12.31 27.23 -5.17
CA LYS A 171 -13.47 28.12 -5.22
C LYS A 171 -14.48 27.81 -4.13
N PHE A 172 -14.75 26.52 -3.88
CA PHE A 172 -15.66 26.04 -2.86
C PHE A 172 -14.95 25.65 -1.56
N LYS A 173 -13.81 26.27 -1.24
CA LYS A 173 -13.11 26.12 0.07
C LYS A 173 -12.84 24.66 0.51
N ASN A 174 -12.54 23.80 -0.45
CA ASN A 174 -12.30 22.37 -0.31
C ASN A 174 -13.52 21.52 0.08
N GLU A 175 -14.75 22.01 -0.12
CA GLU A 175 -15.96 21.20 -0.05
C GLU A 175 -15.94 20.05 -1.05
N GLU A 176 -16.58 18.93 -0.69
CA GLU A 176 -16.78 17.78 -1.57
C GLU A 176 -17.53 18.20 -2.85
N TRP A 177 -17.21 17.58 -3.98
CA TRP A 177 -17.82 17.97 -5.26
C TRP A 177 -19.34 17.84 -5.31
N SER A 178 -19.93 16.94 -4.51
CA SER A 178 -21.38 16.78 -4.39
C SER A 178 -22.08 17.96 -3.71
N ASN A 179 -21.33 18.87 -3.10
CA ASN A 179 -21.83 20.08 -2.44
C ASN A 179 -21.56 21.36 -3.26
N TRP A 180 -21.05 21.25 -4.49
CA TRP A 180 -20.88 22.40 -5.37
C TRP A 180 -22.22 22.85 -5.97
N ASP A 181 -22.25 24.07 -6.53
CA ASP A 181 -23.43 24.56 -7.27
C ASP A 181 -23.85 23.56 -8.36
N ASP A 182 -25.16 23.41 -8.60
CA ASP A 182 -25.74 22.45 -9.56
C ASP A 182 -25.02 22.40 -10.91
N LYS A 183 -24.61 23.57 -11.43
CA LYS A 183 -23.89 23.69 -12.71
C LYS A 183 -22.50 23.03 -12.75
N PHE A 184 -21.95 22.65 -11.60
CA PHE A 184 -20.64 22.00 -11.47
C PHE A 184 -20.74 20.57 -10.94
N LEU A 185 -21.93 20.09 -10.58
CA LEU A 185 -22.13 18.71 -10.12
C LEU A 185 -21.77 17.72 -11.23
N ASP A 186 -22.25 17.98 -12.44
CA ASP A 186 -21.89 17.22 -13.63
C ASP A 186 -20.64 17.78 -14.30
N CYS A 187 -19.73 16.89 -14.67
CA CYS A 187 -18.52 17.24 -15.40
C CYS A 187 -18.82 17.46 -16.89
N ASN A 188 -19.31 18.65 -17.22
CA ASN A 188 -19.61 19.07 -18.60
C ASN A 188 -18.38 19.73 -19.26
N ASP A 189 -17.98 19.24 -20.43
CA ASP A 189 -16.81 19.73 -21.16
C ASP A 189 -16.94 21.22 -21.55
N GLU A 190 -18.11 21.72 -21.96
CA GLU A 190 -18.33 23.14 -22.27
C GLU A 190 -18.15 24.05 -21.03
N THR A 191 -18.63 23.58 -19.87
CA THR A 191 -18.45 24.29 -18.60
C THR A 191 -16.97 24.33 -18.21
N ILE A 192 -16.24 23.23 -18.43
CA ILE A 192 -14.81 23.17 -18.18
C ILE A 192 -14.03 24.07 -19.15
N ASP A 193 -14.42 24.12 -20.42
CA ASP A 193 -13.84 25.00 -21.43
C ASP A 193 -14.03 26.48 -21.06
N ASP A 194 -15.23 26.87 -20.62
CA ASP A 194 -15.50 28.22 -20.13
C ASP A 194 -14.66 28.57 -18.89
N LEU A 195 -14.54 27.63 -17.95
CA LEU A 195 -13.69 27.80 -16.77
C LEU A 195 -12.22 27.97 -17.14
N GLU A 196 -11.69 27.14 -18.05
CA GLU A 196 -10.31 27.22 -18.50
C GLU A 196 -10.05 28.55 -19.22
N ASN A 197 -10.93 28.96 -20.15
CA ASN A 197 -10.79 30.21 -20.90
C ASN A 197 -10.79 31.44 -19.97
N LYS A 198 -11.62 31.44 -18.92
CA LYS A 198 -11.68 32.54 -17.94
C LYS A 198 -10.55 32.51 -16.91
N ASN A 199 -9.91 31.35 -16.69
CA ASN A 199 -8.95 31.13 -15.62
C ASN A 199 -7.66 30.45 -16.10
N GLN A 200 -7.23 30.77 -17.33
CA GLN A 200 -6.16 30.05 -18.03
C GLN A 200 -4.86 29.95 -17.22
N GLU A 201 -4.47 31.02 -16.51
CA GLU A 201 -3.25 31.03 -15.71
C GLU A 201 -3.27 30.02 -14.54
N ILE A 202 -4.45 29.77 -13.97
CA ILE A 202 -4.62 28.80 -12.87
C ILE A 202 -4.56 27.37 -13.43
N PHE A 203 -5.24 27.12 -14.55
CA PHE A 203 -5.20 25.82 -15.22
C PHE A 203 -3.79 25.48 -15.69
N ASP A 204 -3.13 26.40 -16.40
CA ASP A 204 -1.77 26.20 -16.88
C ASP A 204 -0.76 26.03 -15.72
N PHE A 205 -0.98 26.65 -14.56
CA PHE A 205 -0.16 26.39 -13.37
C PHE A 205 -0.30 24.93 -12.90
N HIS A 206 -1.52 24.39 -12.79
CA HIS A 206 -1.73 22.99 -12.42
C HIS A 206 -1.16 22.03 -13.46
N TYR A 207 -1.32 22.34 -14.75
CA TYR A 207 -0.70 21.60 -15.84
C TYR A 207 0.83 21.57 -15.72
N TRP A 208 1.42 22.72 -15.43
CA TRP A 208 2.86 22.86 -15.29
C TRP A 208 3.39 22.08 -14.09
N VAL A 209 2.73 22.13 -12.94
CA VAL A 209 3.13 21.35 -11.76
C VAL A 209 3.14 19.85 -12.08
N GLN A 210 2.08 19.34 -12.72
CA GLN A 210 2.02 17.93 -13.12
C GLN A 210 3.07 17.56 -14.18
N TRP A 211 3.35 18.47 -15.13
CA TRP A 211 4.45 18.30 -16.09
C TRP A 211 5.82 18.20 -15.41
N GLN A 212 6.09 19.04 -14.40
CA GLN A 212 7.33 18.99 -13.64
C GLN A 212 7.47 17.65 -12.91
N LEU A 213 6.43 17.19 -12.22
CA LEU A 213 6.41 15.90 -11.53
C LEU A 213 6.63 14.74 -12.52
N TYR A 214 5.95 14.76 -13.66
CA TYR A 214 6.08 13.78 -14.74
C TYR A 214 7.53 13.67 -15.24
N GLU A 215 8.17 14.79 -15.59
CA GLU A 215 9.56 14.78 -16.08
C GLU A 215 10.53 14.26 -15.02
N GLN A 216 10.34 14.62 -13.75
CA GLN A 216 11.22 14.16 -12.66
C GLN A 216 11.08 12.66 -12.42
N LEU A 217 9.86 12.13 -12.29
CA LEU A 217 9.66 10.71 -12.03
C LEU A 217 10.07 9.84 -13.23
N LYS A 218 9.84 10.31 -14.47
CA LYS A 218 10.33 9.66 -15.69
C LYS A 218 11.86 9.62 -15.76
N GLU A 219 12.56 10.67 -15.32
CA GLU A 219 14.02 10.67 -15.24
C GLU A 219 14.54 9.66 -14.20
N VAL A 220 13.90 9.61 -13.03
CA VAL A 220 14.20 8.63 -11.97
C VAL A 220 14.02 7.21 -12.48
N LYS A 221 12.91 6.96 -13.19
CA LYS A 221 12.65 5.68 -13.85
C LYS A 221 13.77 5.29 -14.80
N ASN A 222 14.11 6.17 -15.73
CA ASN A 222 15.19 5.93 -16.70
C ASN A 222 16.54 5.68 -16.02
N TYR A 223 16.83 6.37 -14.91
CA TYR A 223 18.03 6.09 -14.11
C TYR A 223 18.01 4.68 -13.52
N CYS A 224 16.93 4.28 -12.86
CA CYS A 224 16.82 2.96 -12.22
C CYS A 224 16.96 1.84 -13.25
N ASN A 225 16.29 1.95 -14.40
CA ASN A 225 16.37 0.94 -15.46
C ASN A 225 17.80 0.78 -16.03
N ARG A 226 18.54 1.89 -16.20
CA ARG A 226 19.96 1.86 -16.58
C ARG A 226 20.84 1.16 -15.54
N GLU A 227 20.51 1.32 -14.27
CA GLU A 227 21.20 0.67 -13.16
C GLU A 227 20.71 -0.77 -12.90
N LYS A 228 19.80 -1.29 -13.74
CA LYS A 228 19.16 -2.61 -13.62
C LYS A 228 18.38 -2.78 -12.31
N ILE A 229 17.77 -1.68 -11.84
CA ILE A 229 16.84 -1.68 -10.71
C ILE A 229 15.44 -1.42 -11.26
N PHE A 230 14.54 -2.36 -11.00
CA PHE A 230 13.15 -2.23 -11.40
C PHE A 230 12.37 -1.40 -10.38
N LEU A 231 11.55 -0.47 -10.87
CA LEU A 231 10.60 0.24 -10.01
C LEU A 231 9.25 -0.46 -10.08
N MET A 232 8.77 -0.92 -8.92
CA MET A 232 7.42 -1.45 -8.74
C MET A 232 6.54 -0.37 -8.11
N GLY A 233 5.56 0.13 -8.87
CA GLY A 233 4.54 1.01 -8.33
C GLY A 233 3.47 0.24 -7.57
N ASP A 234 2.58 0.96 -6.93
CA ASP A 234 1.42 0.41 -6.25
C ASP A 234 0.18 1.15 -6.75
N ILE A 235 -0.78 0.39 -7.27
CA ILE A 235 -1.96 0.90 -7.96
C ILE A 235 -3.17 0.53 -7.11
N PRO A 236 -3.73 1.50 -6.37
CA PRO A 236 -4.98 1.32 -5.64
C PRO A 236 -6.08 0.82 -6.57
N LEU A 237 -6.87 -0.15 -6.11
CA LEU A 237 -8.04 -0.60 -6.87
C LEU A 237 -9.00 0.56 -7.11
N LEU A 238 -9.34 1.30 -6.05
CA LEU A 238 -10.30 2.40 -6.08
C LEU A 238 -9.61 3.76 -5.92
N VAL A 239 -10.40 4.82 -6.03
CA VAL A 239 -9.98 6.22 -5.88
C VAL A 239 -10.94 6.91 -4.89
N SER A 240 -10.52 8.03 -4.29
CA SER A 240 -11.37 8.80 -3.37
C SER A 240 -12.73 9.10 -3.99
N ARG A 241 -13.80 9.08 -3.18
CA ARG A 241 -15.11 9.57 -3.60
C ARG A 241 -15.05 11.02 -4.03
N ASP A 242 -14.32 11.83 -3.29
CA ASP A 242 -14.05 13.22 -3.60
C ASP A 242 -12.75 13.34 -4.42
N SER A 243 -12.86 12.97 -5.69
CA SER A 243 -11.74 12.97 -6.63
C SER A 243 -12.13 13.55 -7.98
N ALA A 244 -11.14 14.04 -8.72
CA ALA A 244 -11.30 14.44 -10.11
C ALA A 244 -11.86 13.27 -10.95
N ASP A 245 -11.40 12.05 -10.68
CA ASP A 245 -11.78 10.84 -11.40
C ASP A 245 -13.27 10.49 -11.20
N VAL A 246 -13.75 10.47 -9.95
CA VAL A 246 -15.16 10.19 -9.64
C VAL A 246 -16.07 11.29 -10.15
N TRP A 247 -15.68 12.56 -9.96
CA TRP A 247 -16.43 13.71 -10.48
C TRP A 247 -16.54 13.68 -12.02
N SER A 248 -15.45 13.33 -12.71
CA SER A 248 -15.38 13.33 -14.18
C SER A 248 -16.06 12.14 -14.84
N TYR A 249 -16.11 11.00 -14.15
CA TYR A 249 -16.57 9.74 -14.71
C TYR A 249 -17.61 9.07 -13.79
N GLN A 250 -18.56 9.83 -13.27
CA GLN A 250 -19.55 9.36 -12.27
C GLN A 250 -20.21 8.03 -12.66
N ASN A 251 -20.53 7.84 -13.94
CA ASN A 251 -21.15 6.62 -14.47
C ASN A 251 -20.27 5.37 -14.35
N TYR A 252 -18.95 5.50 -14.19
CA TYR A 252 -18.05 4.37 -13.93
C TYR A 252 -18.06 3.92 -12.47
N PHE A 253 -18.80 4.62 -11.59
CA PHE A 253 -18.81 4.35 -10.16
C PHE A 253 -20.25 4.15 -9.66
N LYS A 254 -20.41 3.25 -8.70
CA LYS A 254 -21.69 3.05 -8.00
C LYS A 254 -21.77 4.02 -6.82
N LEU A 255 -22.12 5.28 -7.09
CA LEU A 255 -22.08 6.37 -6.08
C LEU A 255 -22.98 6.13 -4.85
N TYR A 256 -24.08 5.39 -5.02
CA TYR A 256 -25.00 4.97 -3.96
C TYR A 256 -24.44 3.86 -3.04
N LYS A 257 -23.19 3.43 -3.29
CA LYS A 257 -22.49 2.37 -2.56
C LYS A 257 -21.11 2.82 -2.12
N SER A 258 -20.56 2.13 -1.14
CA SER A 258 -19.19 2.25 -0.64
C SER A 258 -18.54 0.87 -0.63
N ALA A 259 -17.27 0.80 -1.01
CA ALA A 259 -16.47 -0.41 -0.91
C ALA A 259 -16.01 -0.64 0.54
N GLY A 260 -15.70 -1.89 0.83
CA GLY A 260 -15.25 -2.29 2.15
C GLY A 260 -14.71 -3.72 2.17
N ALA A 261 -14.69 -4.27 3.38
CA ALA A 261 -14.42 -5.69 3.63
C ALA A 261 -15.50 -6.25 4.57
N PRO A 262 -15.93 -7.50 4.38
CA PRO A 262 -16.83 -8.13 5.34
C PRO A 262 -16.14 -8.32 6.70
N PRO A 263 -16.89 -8.58 7.77
CA PRO A 263 -16.32 -9.02 9.05
C PRO A 263 -15.36 -10.20 8.87
N ASP A 264 -14.18 -10.12 9.47
CA ASP A 264 -13.20 -11.19 9.49
C ASP A 264 -12.55 -11.37 10.87
N MET A 265 -11.63 -12.33 10.98
CA MET A 265 -10.95 -12.68 12.24
C MET A 265 -10.02 -11.59 12.79
N TYR A 266 -9.63 -10.61 11.95
CA TYR A 266 -8.79 -9.48 12.34
C TYR A 266 -9.62 -8.22 12.59
N PHE A 267 -10.77 -8.09 11.93
CA PHE A 267 -11.68 -6.96 12.07
C PHE A 267 -13.15 -7.42 12.04
N SER A 268 -13.68 -7.80 13.21
CA SER A 268 -15.02 -8.39 13.35
C SER A 268 -16.19 -7.43 13.07
N GLY A 269 -15.93 -6.13 12.92
CA GLY A 269 -16.93 -5.16 12.48
C GLY A 269 -17.14 -5.13 10.96
N GLY A 270 -16.21 -5.71 10.19
CA GLY A 270 -16.05 -5.41 8.76
C GLY A 270 -15.62 -3.96 8.54
N GLN A 271 -15.09 -3.63 7.37
CA GLN A 271 -14.56 -2.30 7.10
C GLN A 271 -15.41 -1.57 6.07
N ARG A 272 -15.60 -0.26 6.27
CA ARG A 272 -16.11 0.66 5.25
C ARG A 272 -14.96 1.58 4.85
N TRP A 273 -14.54 1.54 3.59
CA TRP A 273 -13.40 2.34 3.14
C TRP A 273 -13.80 3.72 2.60
N GLY A 274 -15.08 3.91 2.25
CA GLY A 274 -15.62 5.20 1.77
C GLY A 274 -15.62 5.35 0.25
N MET A 275 -14.65 4.76 -0.45
CA MET A 275 -14.55 4.81 -1.92
C MET A 275 -15.76 4.14 -2.61
N PRO A 276 -16.25 4.66 -3.76
CA PRO A 276 -17.32 4.02 -4.50
C PRO A 276 -16.80 2.82 -5.31
N PRO A 277 -17.48 1.64 -5.29
CA PRO A 277 -17.14 0.53 -6.16
C PRO A 277 -17.31 0.88 -7.64
N TYR A 278 -16.57 0.22 -8.52
CA TYR A 278 -16.74 0.40 -9.97
C TYR A 278 -18.07 -0.14 -10.48
N ASN A 279 -18.61 0.55 -11.49
CA ASN A 279 -19.58 0.01 -12.41
C ASN A 279 -18.85 -0.59 -13.62
N TRP A 280 -18.40 -1.85 -13.46
CA TRP A 280 -17.65 -2.58 -14.47
C TRP A 280 -18.38 -2.70 -15.82
N GLY A 281 -19.73 -2.73 -15.83
CA GLY A 281 -20.51 -2.75 -17.06
C GLY A 281 -20.29 -1.49 -17.90
N ASN A 282 -20.36 -0.32 -17.26
CA ASN A 282 -20.13 0.96 -17.95
C ASN A 282 -18.68 1.12 -18.41
N ILE A 283 -17.71 0.71 -17.58
CA ILE A 283 -16.29 0.72 -17.97
C ILE A 283 -16.05 -0.21 -19.17
N ALA A 284 -16.66 -1.39 -19.19
CA ALA A 284 -16.53 -2.34 -20.29
C ALA A 284 -17.19 -1.85 -21.59
N ASN A 285 -18.36 -1.22 -21.48
CA ASN A 285 -19.07 -0.63 -22.61
C ASN A 285 -18.28 0.50 -23.29
N ASP A 286 -17.45 1.20 -22.51
CA ASP A 286 -16.51 2.21 -23.02
C ASP A 286 -15.11 1.63 -23.27
N ASN A 287 -15.05 0.37 -23.71
CA ASN A 287 -13.83 -0.32 -24.15
C ASN A 287 -12.68 -0.30 -23.13
N TRP A 288 -13.00 -0.19 -21.84
CA TRP A 288 -12.06 -0.14 -20.73
C TRP A 288 -11.12 1.07 -20.74
N VAL A 289 -11.46 2.15 -21.45
CA VAL A 289 -10.58 3.32 -21.67
C VAL A 289 -9.98 3.85 -20.37
N TYR A 290 -10.80 3.97 -19.31
CA TYR A 290 -10.33 4.43 -17.99
C TYR A 290 -9.21 3.55 -17.41
N LEU A 291 -9.41 2.24 -17.40
CA LEU A 291 -8.44 1.28 -16.86
C LEU A 291 -7.17 1.20 -17.71
N LYS A 292 -7.34 1.21 -19.04
CA LYS A 292 -6.23 1.19 -20.00
C LYS A 292 -5.36 2.44 -19.88
N ASN A 293 -5.98 3.62 -19.81
CA ASN A 293 -5.28 4.88 -19.65
C ASN A 293 -4.56 4.97 -18.31
N LYS A 294 -5.17 4.51 -17.21
CA LYS A 294 -4.55 4.44 -15.88
C LYS A 294 -3.23 3.67 -15.93
N LEU A 295 -3.24 2.47 -16.53
CA LEU A 295 -2.04 1.64 -16.63
C LEU A 295 -1.02 2.19 -17.63
N LYS A 296 -1.45 2.67 -18.80
CA LYS A 296 -0.55 3.30 -19.78
C LYS A 296 0.13 4.56 -19.26
N TYR A 297 -0.56 5.36 -18.45
CA TYR A 297 0.07 6.51 -17.81
C TYR A 297 1.10 6.07 -16.76
N ALA A 298 0.77 5.10 -15.91
CA ALA A 298 1.68 4.55 -14.90
C ALA A 298 2.95 3.88 -15.50
N GLU A 299 2.87 3.33 -16.72
CA GLU A 299 4.00 2.76 -17.48
C GLU A 299 5.15 3.75 -17.70
N ASN A 300 4.88 5.06 -17.67
CA ASN A 300 5.94 6.09 -17.73
C ASN A 300 6.89 6.06 -16.52
N PHE A 301 6.49 5.44 -15.42
CA PHE A 301 7.16 5.53 -14.12
C PHE A 301 7.59 4.17 -13.57
N PHE A 302 6.89 3.09 -13.91
CA PHE A 302 7.09 1.78 -13.28
C PHE A 302 7.37 0.67 -14.31
N ASP A 303 8.09 -0.38 -13.88
CA ASP A 303 8.33 -1.60 -14.67
C ASP A 303 7.35 -2.68 -14.27
N MET A 304 6.88 -2.59 -13.04
CA MET A 304 6.01 -3.55 -12.38
C MET A 304 4.98 -2.76 -11.59
N TYR A 305 3.83 -3.34 -11.29
CA TYR A 305 2.85 -2.71 -10.44
C TYR A 305 2.16 -3.71 -9.55
N ARG A 306 2.10 -3.41 -8.25
CA ARG A 306 1.22 -4.08 -7.32
C ARG A 306 -0.21 -3.59 -7.58
N ILE A 307 -1.13 -4.53 -7.73
CA ILE A 307 -2.57 -4.28 -7.72
C ILE A 307 -3.02 -4.46 -6.28
N ASP A 308 -3.32 -3.33 -5.64
CA ASP A 308 -3.89 -3.32 -4.30
C ASP A 308 -5.27 -3.97 -4.32
N HIS A 309 -5.58 -4.76 -3.29
CA HIS A 309 -6.84 -5.49 -3.16
C HIS A 309 -7.20 -6.25 -4.43
N PHE A 310 -6.29 -7.07 -4.95
CA PHE A 310 -6.46 -7.80 -6.22
C PHE A 310 -7.74 -8.65 -6.25
N VAL A 311 -8.14 -9.17 -5.09
CA VAL A 311 -9.40 -9.91 -4.90
C VAL A 311 -10.62 -9.09 -5.33
N GLY A 312 -10.57 -7.76 -5.18
CA GLY A 312 -11.59 -6.81 -5.61
C GLY A 312 -11.91 -6.83 -7.11
N LEU A 313 -11.00 -7.38 -7.94
CA LEU A 313 -11.25 -7.59 -9.38
C LEU A 313 -12.22 -8.74 -9.64
N PHE A 314 -12.32 -9.70 -8.72
CA PHE A 314 -13.23 -10.85 -8.82
C PHE A 314 -14.57 -10.55 -8.17
N ARG A 315 -14.51 -9.94 -6.99
CA ARG A 315 -15.66 -9.54 -6.17
C ARG A 315 -15.23 -8.44 -5.22
N ILE A 316 -16.10 -7.47 -4.97
CA ILE A 316 -15.86 -6.44 -3.96
C ILE A 316 -17.01 -6.39 -2.96
N TRP A 317 -16.69 -6.23 -1.67
CA TRP A 317 -17.73 -6.04 -0.66
C TRP A 317 -18.32 -4.64 -0.80
N SER A 318 -19.62 -4.59 -1.06
CA SER A 318 -20.34 -3.38 -1.45
C SER A 318 -21.42 -3.07 -0.43
N ILE A 319 -21.30 -1.90 0.20
CA ILE A 319 -22.12 -1.44 1.31
C ILE A 319 -23.01 -0.28 0.82
N PRO A 320 -24.33 -0.29 1.04
CA PRO A 320 -25.18 0.86 0.75
C PRO A 320 -24.69 2.13 1.47
N ILE A 321 -24.70 3.28 0.80
CA ILE A 321 -24.11 4.51 1.38
C ILE A 321 -24.84 5.00 2.64
N ASN A 322 -26.13 4.68 2.79
CA ASN A 322 -26.94 5.09 3.93
C ASN A 322 -26.89 4.10 5.10
N THR A 323 -26.05 3.07 5.05
CA THR A 323 -25.86 2.16 6.17
C THR A 323 -25.25 2.92 7.37
N PRO A 324 -25.83 2.80 8.58
CA PRO A 324 -25.27 3.37 9.80
C PRO A 324 -23.82 2.96 10.05
N GLU A 325 -23.00 3.88 10.56
CA GLU A 325 -21.55 3.69 10.69
C GLU A 325 -21.17 2.47 11.55
N ASP A 326 -21.92 2.22 12.62
CA ASP A 326 -21.75 1.07 13.52
C ASP A 326 -22.06 -0.29 12.88
N LEU A 327 -22.81 -0.29 11.78
CA LEU A 327 -23.20 -1.49 11.04
C LEU A 327 -22.53 -1.60 9.66
N ALA A 328 -21.84 -0.54 9.21
CA ALA A 328 -21.43 -0.36 7.83
C ALA A 328 -20.64 -1.55 7.28
N GLY A 329 -19.63 -2.02 8.00
CA GLY A 329 -18.81 -3.16 7.58
C GLY A 329 -19.57 -4.48 7.46
N SER A 330 -20.64 -4.67 8.24
CA SER A 330 -21.36 -5.95 8.35
C SER A 330 -22.61 -6.08 7.48
N LYS A 331 -23.06 -4.99 6.84
CA LYS A 331 -24.31 -4.93 6.05
C LYS A 331 -24.07 -4.72 4.54
N GLY A 332 -22.93 -5.19 4.03
CA GLY A 332 -22.66 -5.24 2.59
C GLY A 332 -23.07 -6.56 1.95
N ASN A 333 -22.85 -6.66 0.63
CA ASN A 333 -22.90 -7.90 -0.14
C ASN A 333 -21.73 -7.92 -1.13
N PHE A 334 -21.31 -9.09 -1.60
CA PHE A 334 -20.32 -9.17 -2.68
C PHE A 334 -20.91 -8.67 -4.01
N ASP A 335 -20.08 -8.06 -4.83
CA ASP A 335 -20.42 -7.54 -6.15
C ASP A 335 -19.34 -7.99 -7.15
N PRO A 336 -19.64 -8.94 -8.06
CA PRO A 336 -20.92 -9.64 -8.21
C PRO A 336 -21.22 -10.56 -7.02
N GLU A 337 -22.52 -10.78 -6.76
CA GLU A 337 -22.98 -11.51 -5.58
C GLU A 337 -22.81 -13.02 -5.74
N GLN A 338 -23.08 -13.55 -6.94
CA GLN A 338 -23.00 -14.98 -7.23
C GLN A 338 -21.55 -15.41 -7.48
N ASP A 339 -21.10 -16.42 -6.73
CA ASP A 339 -19.73 -16.93 -6.73
C ASP A 339 -19.27 -17.50 -8.07
N TYR A 340 -20.14 -18.19 -8.80
CA TYR A 340 -19.84 -18.76 -10.13
C TYR A 340 -19.50 -17.69 -11.19
N LEU A 341 -19.81 -16.41 -10.94
CA LEU A 341 -19.46 -15.30 -11.83
C LEU A 341 -18.03 -14.77 -11.58
N TRP A 342 -17.46 -15.00 -10.40
CA TRP A 342 -16.23 -14.35 -9.96
C TRP A 342 -15.04 -14.64 -10.87
N GLU A 343 -14.87 -15.89 -11.32
CA GLU A 343 -13.76 -16.24 -12.22
C GLU A 343 -13.87 -15.48 -13.55
N THR A 344 -15.03 -15.54 -14.21
CA THR A 344 -15.24 -14.91 -15.51
C THR A 344 -15.10 -13.39 -15.43
N HIS A 345 -15.63 -12.80 -14.35
CA HIS A 345 -15.53 -11.37 -14.07
C HIS A 345 -14.07 -10.92 -13.88
N GLY A 346 -13.34 -11.56 -12.97
CA GLY A 346 -11.94 -11.25 -12.70
C GLY A 346 -11.05 -11.48 -13.93
N ARG A 347 -11.22 -12.62 -14.63
CA ARG A 347 -10.47 -12.95 -15.84
C ARG A 347 -10.63 -11.89 -16.91
N LYS A 348 -11.85 -11.40 -17.14
CA LYS A 348 -12.12 -10.35 -18.14
C LYS A 348 -11.37 -9.07 -17.81
N ILE A 349 -11.47 -8.60 -16.57
CA ILE A 349 -10.81 -7.36 -16.14
C ILE A 349 -9.28 -7.49 -16.22
N ILE A 350 -8.74 -8.58 -15.69
CA ILE A 350 -7.28 -8.82 -15.67
C ILE A 350 -6.73 -8.92 -17.09
N SER A 351 -7.45 -9.55 -18.03
CA SER A 351 -7.04 -9.64 -19.44
C SER A 351 -6.88 -8.27 -20.08
N GLU A 352 -7.81 -7.34 -19.81
CA GLU A 352 -7.72 -5.96 -20.30
C GLU A 352 -6.57 -5.21 -19.64
N MET A 353 -6.34 -5.42 -18.34
CA MET A 353 -5.22 -4.80 -17.62
C MET A 353 -3.86 -5.23 -18.16
N VAL A 354 -3.63 -6.53 -18.31
CA VAL A 354 -2.32 -7.04 -18.77
C VAL A 354 -2.03 -6.71 -20.22
N THR A 355 -3.07 -6.56 -21.05
CA THR A 355 -2.93 -6.15 -22.46
C THR A 355 -2.66 -4.65 -22.58
N ALA A 356 -3.14 -3.85 -21.62
CA ALA A 356 -2.98 -2.41 -21.62
C ALA A 356 -1.57 -1.92 -21.33
N THR A 357 -0.65 -2.74 -20.81
CA THR A 357 0.67 -2.24 -20.41
C THR A 357 1.76 -3.27 -20.57
N ASP A 358 2.99 -2.78 -20.75
CA ASP A 358 4.20 -3.61 -20.75
C ASP A 358 4.72 -3.89 -19.33
N MET A 359 4.12 -3.28 -18.30
CA MET A 359 4.48 -3.53 -16.91
C MET A 359 4.09 -4.94 -16.45
N LEU A 360 4.89 -5.55 -15.58
CA LEU A 360 4.54 -6.83 -14.95
C LEU A 360 3.55 -6.59 -13.79
N PRO A 361 2.30 -7.08 -13.85
CA PRO A 361 1.40 -7.04 -12.70
C PRO A 361 1.92 -7.91 -11.56
N CYS A 362 1.65 -7.50 -10.33
CA CYS A 362 1.82 -8.26 -9.11
C CYS A 362 0.54 -8.09 -8.28
N ALA A 363 0.06 -9.14 -7.64
CA ALA A 363 -1.20 -9.14 -6.92
C ALA A 363 -0.96 -9.07 -5.42
N GLU A 364 -1.66 -8.17 -4.75
CA GLU A 364 -1.95 -8.37 -3.34
C GLU A 364 -3.23 -9.20 -3.20
N ASP A 365 -3.03 -10.49 -2.98
CA ASP A 365 -4.08 -11.49 -2.82
C ASP A 365 -4.16 -11.96 -1.36
N LEU A 366 -4.40 -11.05 -0.42
CA LEU A 366 -4.54 -11.38 1.00
C LEU A 366 -6.01 -11.40 1.45
N GLY A 367 -6.23 -11.83 2.69
CA GLY A 367 -7.55 -11.93 3.28
C GLY A 367 -8.34 -13.14 2.77
N THR A 368 -9.63 -12.95 2.51
CA THR A 368 -10.52 -14.03 2.04
C THR A 368 -10.50 -14.14 0.51
N VAL A 369 -9.54 -14.87 0.00
CA VAL A 369 -9.25 -15.00 -1.44
C VAL A 369 -10.14 -16.07 -2.09
N PRO A 370 -10.86 -15.77 -3.19
CA PRO A 370 -11.55 -16.78 -4.00
C PRO A 370 -10.57 -17.78 -4.63
N ASP A 371 -10.92 -19.08 -4.64
CA ASP A 371 -10.04 -20.12 -5.19
C ASP A 371 -9.65 -19.88 -6.66
N CYS A 372 -10.58 -19.34 -7.45
CA CYS A 372 -10.32 -18.99 -8.85
C CYS A 372 -9.21 -17.94 -9.02
N SER A 373 -8.98 -17.08 -8.01
CA SER A 373 -7.87 -16.11 -8.02
C SER A 373 -6.52 -16.83 -8.14
N PHE A 374 -6.28 -17.88 -7.36
CA PHE A 374 -5.01 -18.62 -7.42
C PHE A 374 -4.79 -19.30 -8.77
N GLN A 375 -5.85 -19.76 -9.42
CA GLN A 375 -5.77 -20.30 -10.79
C GLN A 375 -5.38 -19.22 -11.79
N ILE A 376 -6.06 -18.06 -11.75
CA ILE A 376 -5.75 -16.92 -12.63
C ILE A 376 -4.32 -16.43 -12.44
N LEU A 377 -3.84 -16.30 -11.19
CA LEU A 377 -2.46 -15.91 -10.92
C LEU A 377 -1.46 -16.86 -11.59
N ARG A 378 -1.71 -18.18 -11.56
CA ARG A 378 -0.85 -19.18 -12.23
C ARG A 378 -0.90 -19.07 -13.74
N GLU A 379 -2.09 -19.03 -14.33
CA GLU A 379 -2.29 -18.98 -15.78
C GLU A 379 -1.72 -17.69 -16.39
N PHE A 380 -1.93 -16.57 -15.73
CA PHE A 380 -1.42 -15.28 -16.19
C PHE A 380 0.03 -15.05 -15.79
N GLY A 381 0.62 -15.86 -14.90
CA GLY A 381 1.97 -15.65 -14.39
C GLY A 381 2.10 -14.38 -13.55
N ILE A 382 1.05 -14.01 -12.80
CA ILE A 382 1.04 -12.83 -11.93
C ILE A 382 1.51 -13.25 -10.53
N PRO A 383 2.61 -12.69 -10.00
CA PRO A 383 3.05 -13.02 -8.65
C PRO A 383 2.00 -12.59 -7.62
N GLY A 384 1.53 -13.51 -6.78
CA GLY A 384 0.76 -13.18 -5.57
C GLY A 384 1.66 -12.68 -4.44
N MET A 385 1.13 -12.52 -3.23
CA MET A 385 1.87 -12.08 -2.05
C MET A 385 1.75 -13.07 -0.89
N ASP A 386 2.90 -13.44 -0.32
CA ASP A 386 2.99 -14.39 0.80
C ASP A 386 3.58 -13.67 2.03
N VAL A 387 2.73 -13.32 2.99
CA VAL A 387 3.14 -12.65 4.23
C VAL A 387 3.55 -13.69 5.28
N LEU A 388 4.79 -13.60 5.78
CA LEU A 388 5.40 -14.59 6.66
C LEU A 388 4.53 -14.97 7.87
N ARG A 389 3.96 -13.98 8.56
CA ARG A 389 3.16 -14.25 9.77
C ARG A 389 1.80 -14.89 9.50
N TRP A 390 1.31 -14.82 8.26
CA TRP A 390 0.03 -15.39 7.83
C TRP A 390 0.19 -16.70 7.06
N ASN A 391 1.40 -17.03 6.62
CA ASN A 391 1.67 -18.24 5.84
C ASN A 391 1.89 -19.45 6.76
N LYS A 392 0.78 -20.07 7.18
CA LYS A 392 0.75 -21.22 8.09
C LYS A 392 0.12 -22.44 7.41
N ILE A 393 0.58 -23.63 7.79
CA ILE A 393 -0.08 -24.90 7.43
C ILE A 393 -1.10 -25.17 8.53
N PHE A 394 -2.35 -25.49 8.17
CA PHE A 394 -3.44 -25.72 9.14
C PHE A 394 -3.80 -27.20 9.29
N ASN A 395 -3.55 -28.02 8.27
CA ASN A 395 -4.07 -29.40 8.18
C ASN A 395 -3.28 -30.45 9.00
N GLU A 396 -2.03 -30.15 9.38
CA GLU A 396 -1.13 -31.08 10.10
C GLU A 396 -0.77 -30.55 11.51
N GLY A 397 -1.52 -29.56 12.00
CA GLY A 397 -1.14 -28.68 13.11
C GLY A 397 -0.72 -27.30 12.60
N ILE A 398 -0.81 -26.26 13.43
CA ILE A 398 -0.48 -24.89 13.00
C ILE A 398 1.02 -24.62 13.12
N TYR A 399 1.68 -24.60 11.96
CA TYR A 399 3.11 -24.32 11.81
C TYR A 399 3.34 -23.24 10.76
N PHE A 400 4.40 -22.46 10.94
CA PHE A 400 4.90 -21.58 9.88
C PHE A 400 5.35 -22.43 8.70
N LYS A 401 4.94 -22.03 7.49
CA LYS A 401 5.22 -22.79 6.28
C LYS A 401 6.71 -22.81 5.99
N SER A 402 7.27 -23.97 5.66
CA SER A 402 8.68 -24.10 5.23
C SER A 402 8.97 -23.18 4.04
N PRO A 403 10.14 -22.51 3.97
CA PRO A 403 10.48 -21.62 2.86
C PRO A 403 10.34 -22.29 1.48
N TYR A 404 10.66 -23.58 1.39
CA TYR A 404 10.57 -24.36 0.15
C TYR A 404 9.14 -24.58 -0.36
N HIS A 405 8.14 -24.49 0.54
CA HIS A 405 6.73 -24.68 0.19
C HIS A 405 6.02 -23.36 -0.15
N TYR A 406 6.69 -22.20 -0.07
CA TYR A 406 6.14 -20.94 -0.54
C TYR A 406 5.81 -21.02 -2.04
N ARG A 407 4.85 -20.20 -2.50
CA ARG A 407 4.48 -20.19 -3.91
C ARG A 407 5.68 -19.69 -4.72
N ARG A 408 6.00 -20.36 -5.83
CA ARG A 408 7.07 -19.90 -6.73
C ARG A 408 6.70 -18.57 -7.40
N ASN A 409 5.45 -18.47 -7.87
CA ASN A 409 4.87 -17.25 -8.44
C ASN A 409 4.33 -16.33 -7.33
N SER A 410 5.21 -15.84 -6.44
CA SER A 410 4.81 -14.88 -5.41
C SER A 410 5.94 -13.93 -4.99
N ILE A 411 5.54 -12.90 -4.26
CA ILE A 411 6.38 -11.97 -3.50
C ILE A 411 6.29 -12.38 -2.03
N SER A 412 7.40 -12.82 -1.45
CA SER A 412 7.47 -13.13 -0.02
C SER A 412 7.81 -11.87 0.77
N VAL A 413 7.00 -11.54 1.78
CA VAL A 413 7.19 -10.35 2.63
C VAL A 413 7.09 -10.72 4.12
N ILE A 414 7.83 -10.04 4.98
CA ILE A 414 7.74 -10.18 6.45
C ILE A 414 6.52 -9.43 6.98
N SER A 415 6.36 -8.21 6.50
CA SER A 415 5.33 -7.25 6.88
C SER A 415 4.95 -6.39 5.67
N THR A 416 3.71 -5.91 5.67
CA THR A 416 3.22 -4.87 4.75
C THR A 416 3.10 -3.54 5.50
N HIS A 417 2.86 -2.46 4.77
CA HIS A 417 2.67 -1.13 5.35
C HIS A 417 1.45 -1.05 6.29
N ASP A 418 0.50 -1.99 6.16
CA ASP A 418 -0.70 -2.15 7.00
C ASP A 418 -0.47 -2.99 8.26
N SER A 419 0.69 -3.63 8.38
CA SER A 419 1.03 -4.50 9.51
C SER A 419 2.10 -3.87 10.39
N SER A 420 2.23 -4.35 11.63
CA SER A 420 3.36 -3.99 12.49
C SER A 420 4.64 -4.61 11.95
N PHE A 421 5.78 -3.94 12.15
CA PHE A 421 7.07 -4.54 11.82
C PHE A 421 7.35 -5.78 12.67
N SER A 422 8.19 -6.70 12.19
CA SER A 422 8.42 -7.98 12.86
C SER A 422 8.84 -7.90 14.34
N PRO A 423 9.69 -6.95 14.80
CA PRO A 423 10.03 -6.87 16.23
C PRO A 423 8.86 -6.40 17.09
N VAL A 424 8.04 -5.49 16.56
CA VAL A 424 6.86 -4.96 17.25
C VAL A 424 5.81 -6.06 17.35
N TRP A 425 5.56 -6.79 16.27
CA TRP A 425 4.73 -7.98 16.29
C TRP A 425 5.22 -9.00 17.31
N TRP A 426 6.52 -9.32 17.27
CA TRP A 426 7.11 -10.28 18.19
C TRP A 426 6.87 -9.92 19.65
N LYS A 427 7.06 -8.65 20.01
CA LYS A 427 6.90 -8.20 21.39
C LYS A 427 5.44 -8.14 21.83
N TYR A 428 4.57 -7.55 21.00
CA TYR A 428 3.23 -7.11 21.43
C TYR A 428 2.07 -7.93 20.87
N GLU A 429 2.24 -8.63 19.74
CA GLU A 429 1.12 -9.26 19.02
C GLU A 429 1.24 -10.78 18.94
N ALA A 430 2.46 -11.32 18.78
CA ALA A 430 2.70 -12.74 18.65
C ALA A 430 2.20 -13.48 19.90
N GLY A 431 1.34 -14.46 19.68
CA GLY A 431 0.73 -15.25 20.73
C GLY A 431 -0.51 -14.63 21.38
N THR A 432 -1.05 -13.55 20.81
CA THR A 432 -2.21 -12.84 21.35
C THR A 432 -3.38 -12.84 20.37
N VAL A 433 -4.58 -12.58 20.85
CA VAL A 433 -5.79 -12.35 20.05
C VAL A 433 -6.36 -10.97 20.34
N ASP A 434 -7.13 -10.42 19.40
CA ASP A 434 -7.75 -9.12 19.57
C ASP A 434 -8.92 -9.18 20.57
N GLU A 435 -8.89 -8.36 21.62
CA GLU A 435 -9.93 -8.35 22.66
C GLU A 435 -11.31 -8.04 22.10
N PHE A 436 -11.40 -7.11 21.14
CA PHE A 436 -12.67 -6.73 20.55
C PHE A 436 -13.26 -7.88 19.73
N VAL A 437 -12.43 -8.59 18.96
CA VAL A 437 -12.85 -9.78 18.20
C VAL A 437 -13.37 -10.85 19.16
N VAL A 438 -12.65 -11.15 20.25
CA VAL A 438 -13.09 -12.14 21.24
C VAL A 438 -14.42 -11.74 21.88
N LYS A 439 -14.57 -10.48 22.30
CA LYS A 439 -15.84 -9.98 22.86
C LYS A 439 -16.99 -10.13 21.88
N LYS A 440 -16.79 -9.81 20.60
CA LYS A 440 -17.80 -9.99 19.54
C LYS A 440 -18.17 -11.46 19.33
N ILE A 441 -17.20 -12.37 19.35
CA ILE A 441 -17.45 -13.81 19.27
C ILE A 441 -18.30 -14.27 20.46
N LEU A 442 -17.96 -13.86 21.69
CA LEU A 442 -18.74 -14.21 22.87
C LEU A 442 -20.15 -13.59 22.86
N GLN A 443 -20.32 -12.40 22.29
CA GLN A 443 -21.65 -11.79 22.10
C GLN A 443 -22.56 -12.61 21.18
N LYS A 444 -22.02 -13.33 20.18
CA LYS A 444 -22.79 -14.25 19.31
C LYS A 444 -23.44 -15.40 20.09
N LEU A 445 -22.98 -15.67 21.31
CA LEU A 445 -23.55 -16.69 22.21
C LEU A 445 -24.75 -16.16 23.03
N ASN A 446 -25.22 -14.92 22.78
CA ASN A 446 -26.33 -14.27 23.51
C ASN A 446 -26.12 -14.21 25.03
N LEU A 447 -24.87 -13.99 25.46
CA LEU A 447 -24.48 -13.93 26.87
C LEU A 447 -24.68 -12.52 27.44
N SER A 448 -24.91 -12.43 28.75
CA SER A 448 -24.89 -11.14 29.46
C SER A 448 -23.46 -10.60 29.59
N GLU A 449 -23.31 -9.29 29.69
CA GLU A 449 -22.00 -8.64 29.84
C GLU A 449 -21.18 -9.16 31.03
N PRO A 450 -21.76 -9.42 32.23
CA PRO A 450 -21.01 -10.03 33.34
C PRO A 450 -20.45 -11.42 33.00
N LEU A 451 -21.21 -12.24 32.25
CA LEU A 451 -20.79 -13.59 31.87
C LEU A 451 -19.69 -13.56 30.80
N ILE A 452 -19.73 -12.57 29.90
CA ILE A 452 -18.63 -12.33 28.94
C ILE A 452 -17.34 -12.01 29.71
N ILE A 453 -17.41 -11.14 30.72
CA ILE A 453 -16.24 -10.79 31.55
C ILE A 453 -15.72 -12.02 32.30
N GLU A 454 -16.60 -12.86 32.85
CA GLU A 454 -16.21 -14.12 33.50
C GLU A 454 -15.46 -15.04 32.53
N TYR A 455 -16.00 -15.26 31.33
CA TYR A 455 -15.33 -16.08 30.32
C TYR A 455 -14.00 -15.49 29.86
N LEU A 456 -13.88 -14.17 29.73
CA LEU A 456 -12.59 -13.54 29.43
C LEU A 456 -11.55 -13.86 30.51
N ASN A 457 -11.92 -13.76 31.79
CA ASN A 457 -11.02 -14.07 32.92
C ASN A 457 -10.63 -15.55 32.98
N LEU A 458 -11.50 -16.47 32.54
CA LEU A 458 -11.19 -17.91 32.50
C LEU A 458 -10.31 -18.26 31.30
N LEU A 459 -10.58 -17.65 30.14
CA LEU A 459 -9.93 -17.97 28.88
C LEU A 459 -8.54 -17.33 28.72
N PHE A 460 -8.32 -16.17 29.35
CA PHE A 460 -7.15 -15.34 29.11
C PHE A 460 -6.41 -14.97 30.39
N ASP A 461 -5.09 -14.87 30.29
CA ASP A 461 -4.25 -14.26 31.31
C ASP A 461 -4.35 -12.73 31.21
N ILE A 462 -5.36 -12.17 31.86
CA ILE A 462 -5.65 -10.73 31.82
C ILE A 462 -4.49 -9.90 32.37
N LYS A 463 -3.73 -10.43 33.34
CA LYS A 463 -2.60 -9.72 33.94
C LYS A 463 -1.47 -9.46 32.94
N ASN A 464 -1.23 -10.41 32.04
CA ASN A 464 -0.21 -10.31 30.99
C ASN A 464 -0.78 -9.89 29.62
N SER A 465 -2.07 -9.56 29.56
CA SER A 465 -2.73 -8.98 28.40
C SER A 465 -2.60 -7.46 28.44
N GLU A 466 -2.32 -6.83 27.30
CA GLU A 466 -2.07 -5.38 27.23
C GLU A 466 -2.50 -4.81 25.87
N ASN A 467 -2.80 -3.50 25.82
CA ASN A 467 -3.11 -2.79 24.57
C ASN A 467 -4.21 -3.43 23.71
N GLY A 468 -5.26 -3.97 24.34
CA GLY A 468 -6.37 -4.65 23.65
C GLY A 468 -5.99 -6.00 23.04
N ARG A 469 -4.84 -6.58 23.44
CA ARG A 469 -4.36 -7.89 23.00
C ARG A 469 -4.40 -8.87 24.18
N LEU A 470 -5.23 -9.91 24.04
CA LEU A 470 -5.41 -10.94 25.06
C LEU A 470 -4.42 -12.09 24.88
N ARG A 471 -3.77 -12.51 25.97
CA ARG A 471 -2.94 -13.72 26.03
C ARG A 471 -3.75 -14.88 26.58
N TRP A 472 -3.67 -16.03 25.92
CA TRP A 472 -4.34 -17.23 26.41
C TRP A 472 -3.86 -17.61 27.81
N ASN A 473 -4.79 -18.03 28.66
CA ASN A 473 -4.45 -18.62 29.95
C ASN A 473 -3.61 -19.89 29.69
N PRO A 474 -2.39 -20.01 30.25
CA PRO A 474 -1.53 -21.18 30.06
C PRO A 474 -2.17 -22.51 30.50
N GLU A 475 -3.17 -22.47 31.39
CA GLU A 475 -3.94 -23.66 31.78
C GLU A 475 -4.81 -24.21 30.64
N ILE A 476 -5.07 -23.44 29.59
CA ILE A 476 -5.77 -23.87 28.38
C ILE A 476 -4.73 -24.43 27.41
N ASP A 477 -4.28 -25.65 27.68
CA ASP A 477 -3.24 -26.37 26.90
C ASP A 477 -3.78 -27.12 25.68
N ARG A 478 -5.10 -27.16 25.48
CA ARG A 478 -5.75 -27.82 24.35
C ARG A 478 -7.09 -27.17 24.00
N PRO A 479 -7.49 -27.18 22.71
CA PRO A 479 -8.75 -26.56 22.27
C PRO A 479 -9.99 -27.05 23.02
N PHE A 480 -10.01 -28.34 23.40
CA PHE A 480 -11.14 -28.93 24.11
C PHE A 480 -11.46 -28.26 25.47
N LYS A 481 -10.48 -27.62 26.12
CA LYS A 481 -10.73 -26.90 27.37
C LYS A 481 -11.62 -25.66 27.15
N ILE A 482 -11.57 -25.03 25.98
CA ILE A 482 -12.47 -23.93 25.62
C ILE A 482 -13.93 -24.40 25.62
N LEU A 483 -14.19 -25.59 25.05
CA LEU A 483 -15.52 -26.21 25.06
C LEU A 483 -16.00 -26.51 26.49
N GLN A 484 -15.10 -26.99 27.36
CA GLN A 484 -15.43 -27.27 28.76
C GLN A 484 -15.77 -26.01 29.55
N ILE A 485 -15.06 -24.91 29.32
CA ILE A 485 -15.27 -23.62 29.99
C ILE A 485 -16.60 -23.01 29.53
N LEU A 486 -16.80 -22.90 28.22
CA LEU A 486 -17.98 -22.24 27.67
C LEU A 486 -19.25 -23.08 27.80
N LYS A 487 -19.12 -24.41 27.97
CA LYS A 487 -20.23 -25.38 28.00
C LYS A 487 -21.20 -25.17 26.82
N ASN A 488 -20.66 -24.79 25.68
CA ASN A 488 -21.40 -24.41 24.48
C ASN A 488 -20.69 -24.98 23.25
N THR A 489 -21.44 -25.18 22.18
CA THR A 489 -20.97 -25.72 20.90
C THR A 489 -21.63 -24.92 19.78
N GLY A 490 -20.89 -24.59 18.72
CA GLY A 490 -21.42 -23.87 17.57
C GLY A 490 -20.35 -23.01 16.89
N ASP A 491 -20.75 -22.27 15.87
CA ASP A 491 -19.82 -21.52 15.01
C ASP A 491 -18.98 -20.50 15.77
N ALA A 492 -19.58 -19.76 16.72
CA ALA A 492 -18.84 -18.82 17.55
C ALA A 492 -17.75 -19.50 18.40
N VAL A 493 -18.02 -20.70 18.92
CA VAL A 493 -17.01 -21.46 19.68
C VAL A 493 -15.92 -22.00 18.74
N ASN A 494 -16.29 -22.42 17.52
CA ASN A 494 -15.34 -22.84 16.50
C ASN A 494 -14.44 -21.69 16.03
N GLU A 495 -14.97 -20.47 15.89
CA GLU A 495 -14.18 -19.26 15.62
C GLU A 495 -13.15 -19.02 16.73
N LEU A 496 -13.57 -19.10 18.00
CA LEU A 496 -12.66 -18.94 19.14
C LEU A 496 -11.59 -20.03 19.21
N ILE A 497 -11.94 -21.28 18.88
CA ILE A 497 -10.99 -22.38 18.74
C ILE A 497 -10.00 -22.08 17.61
N GLY A 498 -10.45 -21.57 16.46
CA GLY A 498 -9.58 -21.16 15.37
C GLY A 498 -8.56 -20.09 15.80
N LEU A 499 -9.02 -19.09 16.57
CA LEU A 499 -8.13 -18.09 17.18
C LEU A 499 -7.11 -18.75 18.12
N TYR A 500 -7.55 -19.69 18.97
CA TYR A 500 -6.67 -20.42 19.87
C TYR A 500 -5.60 -21.19 19.13
N VAL A 501 -5.97 -22.06 18.18
CA VAL A 501 -5.00 -22.91 17.47
C VAL A 501 -3.98 -22.03 16.74
N SER A 502 -4.43 -20.89 16.18
CA SER A 502 -3.59 -20.01 15.35
C SER A 502 -2.61 -19.14 16.14
N SER A 503 -2.90 -18.86 17.41
CA SER A 503 -2.12 -17.93 18.26
C SER A 503 -1.50 -18.59 19.49
N PHE A 504 -2.08 -19.66 20.06
CA PHE A 504 -1.49 -20.33 21.21
C PHE A 504 -0.08 -20.85 20.89
N ASP A 505 0.88 -20.53 21.75
CA ASP A 505 2.31 -20.85 21.59
C ASP A 505 2.93 -20.42 20.24
N GLU A 506 2.37 -19.37 19.60
CA GLU A 506 2.87 -18.87 18.31
C GLU A 506 4.35 -18.49 18.36
N LYS A 507 4.84 -17.93 19.48
CA LYS A 507 6.27 -17.61 19.65
C LYS A 507 7.16 -18.84 19.56
N LYS A 508 6.84 -19.90 20.31
CA LYS A 508 7.57 -21.17 20.26
C LYS A 508 7.57 -21.77 18.85
N LYS A 509 6.40 -21.75 18.19
CA LYS A 509 6.27 -22.20 16.79
C LYS A 509 7.17 -21.41 15.85
N PHE A 510 7.29 -20.10 16.05
CA PHE A 510 8.15 -19.24 15.25
C PHE A 510 9.63 -19.46 15.53
N ILE A 511 10.05 -19.57 16.79
CA ILE A 511 11.43 -19.92 17.16
C ILE A 511 11.87 -21.25 16.54
N ASN A 512 11.00 -22.26 16.59
CA ASN A 512 11.26 -23.54 15.93
C ASN A 512 11.39 -23.39 14.41
N PHE A 513 10.54 -22.59 13.78
CA PHE A 513 10.63 -22.28 12.34
C PHE A 513 11.94 -21.58 11.96
N LEU A 514 12.41 -20.67 12.81
CA LEU A 514 13.70 -20.01 12.63
C LEU A 514 14.89 -20.93 12.91
N GLY A 515 14.69 -22.05 13.63
CA GLY A 515 15.75 -22.93 14.08
C GLY A 515 16.53 -22.39 15.28
N LEU A 516 15.91 -21.51 16.07
CA LEU A 516 16.51 -20.86 17.24
C LEU A 516 16.16 -21.58 18.55
N LYS A 517 16.83 -21.22 19.65
CA LYS A 517 16.60 -21.79 21.00
C LYS A 517 16.04 -20.79 22.00
N SER A 518 16.11 -19.49 21.71
CA SER A 518 15.69 -18.41 22.62
C SER A 518 14.55 -17.61 22.01
N GLU A 519 13.61 -17.17 22.87
CA GLU A 519 12.54 -16.22 22.50
C GLU A 519 12.96 -14.74 22.68
N GLU A 520 14.19 -14.49 23.11
CA GLU A 520 14.72 -13.14 23.30
C GLU A 520 14.72 -12.36 21.98
N LEU A 521 14.19 -11.13 22.02
CA LEU A 521 14.25 -10.22 20.89
C LEU A 521 15.66 -9.64 20.78
N ASN A 522 16.45 -10.19 19.86
CA ASN A 522 17.83 -9.78 19.62
C ASN A 522 18.16 -9.79 18.11
N GLU A 523 19.40 -9.42 17.76
CA GLU A 523 19.88 -9.39 16.37
C GLU A 523 19.76 -10.76 15.67
N GLU A 524 19.99 -11.86 16.39
CA GLU A 524 19.92 -13.21 15.83
C GLU A 524 18.50 -13.57 15.37
N LEU A 525 17.48 -13.20 16.14
CA LEU A 525 16.07 -13.38 15.76
C LEU A 525 15.73 -12.59 14.48
N ILE A 526 16.16 -11.32 14.40
CA ILE A 526 15.91 -10.47 13.23
C ILE A 526 16.63 -11.01 11.99
N LYS A 527 17.91 -11.36 12.14
CA LYS A 527 18.73 -11.91 11.06
C LYS A 527 18.15 -13.23 10.56
N SER A 528 17.76 -14.14 11.46
CA SER A 528 17.17 -15.44 11.09
C SER A 528 15.83 -15.26 10.38
N THR A 529 15.03 -14.29 10.78
CA THR A 529 13.78 -13.95 10.09
C THR A 529 14.04 -13.46 8.66
N LEU A 530 15.03 -12.57 8.48
CA LEU A 530 15.45 -12.09 7.16
C LEU A 530 16.06 -13.19 6.29
N VAL A 531 16.83 -14.13 6.87
CA VAL A 531 17.33 -15.30 6.14
C VAL A 531 16.16 -16.16 5.66
N LYS A 532 15.26 -16.54 6.56
CA LYS A 532 14.12 -17.42 6.25
C LYS A 532 13.23 -16.88 5.15
N ILE A 533 12.92 -15.57 5.15
CA ILE A 533 12.09 -14.99 4.09
C ILE A 533 12.81 -14.97 2.73
N ASN A 534 14.14 -14.82 2.70
CA ASN A 534 14.90 -14.83 1.46
C ASN A 534 15.18 -16.26 0.94
N GLU A 535 15.22 -17.27 1.81
CA GLU A 535 15.30 -18.71 1.45
C GLU A 535 14.07 -19.20 0.66
N THR A 536 12.94 -18.50 0.75
CA THR A 536 11.67 -18.93 0.14
C THR A 536 11.78 -19.24 -1.36
N SER A 537 10.94 -20.15 -1.84
CA SER A 537 10.78 -20.45 -3.27
C SER A 537 10.17 -19.30 -4.08
N SER A 538 9.67 -18.25 -3.43
CA SER A 538 9.10 -17.06 -4.07
C SER A 538 10.09 -16.38 -5.00
N ILE A 539 9.65 -16.12 -6.25
CA ILE A 539 10.46 -15.44 -7.27
C ILE A 539 10.96 -14.08 -6.77
N PHE A 540 10.16 -13.36 -5.99
CA PHE A 540 10.55 -12.08 -5.39
C PHE A 540 10.51 -12.14 -3.86
N SER A 541 11.47 -11.49 -3.21
CA SER A 541 11.48 -11.22 -1.77
C SER A 541 11.66 -9.73 -1.56
N ILE A 542 10.62 -9.04 -1.09
CA ILE A 542 10.60 -7.58 -0.99
C ILE A 542 10.21 -7.19 0.43
N GLN A 543 11.12 -6.58 1.18
CA GLN A 543 10.87 -6.23 2.59
C GLN A 543 10.79 -4.73 2.77
N LEU A 544 9.98 -4.26 3.73
CA LEU A 544 10.00 -2.86 4.12
C LEU A 544 11.38 -2.47 4.65
N LEU A 545 11.88 -1.28 4.29
CA LEU A 545 13.20 -0.80 4.74
C LEU A 545 13.44 -0.95 6.27
N PRO A 546 12.48 -0.64 7.16
CA PRO A 546 12.62 -0.87 8.59
C PRO A 546 12.99 -2.31 8.98
N GLU A 547 12.50 -3.34 8.28
CA GLU A 547 12.83 -4.74 8.58
C GLU A 547 14.34 -5.01 8.48
N TYR A 548 15.03 -4.33 7.56
CA TYR A 548 16.50 -4.38 7.47
C TYR A 548 17.18 -3.49 8.51
N LEU A 549 16.62 -2.31 8.80
CA LEU A 549 17.18 -1.39 9.79
C LEU A 549 17.17 -1.95 11.21
N TYR A 550 16.25 -2.86 11.54
CA TYR A 550 16.21 -3.55 12.83
C TYR A 550 17.41 -4.45 13.13
N LEU A 551 18.28 -4.71 12.15
CA LEU A 551 19.58 -5.31 12.40
C LEU A 551 20.57 -4.34 13.06
N GLU A 552 20.36 -3.02 12.97
CA GLU A 552 21.12 -2.04 13.76
C GLU A 552 20.59 -2.02 15.20
N LYS A 553 21.47 -2.30 16.16
CA LYS A 553 21.12 -2.40 17.59
C LYS A 553 20.45 -1.15 18.14
N ASP A 554 20.95 0.03 17.79
CA ASP A 554 20.39 1.31 18.26
C ASP A 554 18.99 1.55 17.69
N PHE A 555 18.76 1.17 16.43
CA PHE A 555 17.45 1.27 15.80
C PHE A 555 16.45 0.30 16.45
N LEU A 556 16.88 -0.94 16.73
CA LEU A 556 16.07 -1.94 17.44
C LEU A 556 15.67 -1.44 18.83
N ASN A 557 16.62 -0.97 19.63
CA ASN A 557 16.33 -0.52 20.99
C ASN A 557 15.35 0.67 21.03
N LYS A 558 15.43 1.56 20.03
CA LYS A 558 14.64 2.79 19.99
C LYS A 558 13.22 2.59 19.42
N ASN A 559 13.06 1.70 18.44
CA ASN A 559 11.87 1.67 17.58
C ASN A 559 10.93 0.47 17.81
N VAL A 560 11.16 -0.37 18.82
CA VAL A 560 10.24 -1.46 19.20
C VAL A 560 9.14 -0.95 20.14
N HIS A 561 8.11 -0.30 19.56
CA HIS A 561 6.90 0.15 20.26
C HIS A 561 5.69 0.13 19.30
N PRO A 562 4.44 -0.11 19.77
CA PRO A 562 3.26 -0.24 18.90
C PRO A 562 2.98 0.94 17.96
N GLU A 563 3.38 2.15 18.34
CA GLU A 563 3.21 3.38 17.53
C GLU A 563 4.21 3.52 16.38
N TYR A 564 5.33 2.77 16.37
CA TYR A 564 6.30 2.84 15.28
C TYR A 564 5.83 1.99 14.10
N ARG A 565 4.86 2.51 13.34
CA ARG A 565 4.22 1.87 12.19
C ARG A 565 3.98 2.87 11.06
N ILE A 566 3.87 2.38 9.83
CA ILE A 566 3.52 3.21 8.66
C ILE A 566 2.02 3.52 8.67
N ASN A 567 1.20 2.49 8.88
CA ASN A 567 -0.24 2.58 8.94
C ASN A 567 -0.81 1.60 9.98
N THR A 568 -1.88 2.02 10.64
CA THR A 568 -2.82 1.16 11.35
C THR A 568 -4.16 1.21 10.62
N PRO A 569 -4.56 0.13 9.93
CA PRO A 569 -5.81 0.07 9.17
C PRO A 569 -7.05 0.43 10.01
N GLY A 570 -8.02 1.09 9.38
CA GLY A 570 -9.27 1.51 10.03
C GLY A 570 -9.13 2.73 10.95
N ILE A 571 -7.95 3.35 11.05
CA ILE A 571 -7.70 4.53 11.89
C ILE A 571 -7.30 5.72 11.01
N ILE A 572 -7.93 6.87 11.24
CA ILE A 572 -7.53 8.15 10.64
C ILE A 572 -6.92 9.02 11.75
N ASN A 573 -5.61 9.26 11.69
CA ASN A 573 -4.92 10.12 12.65
C ASN A 573 -3.65 10.73 12.01
N LYS A 574 -3.01 11.67 12.73
CA LYS A 574 -1.80 12.37 12.26
C LYS A 574 -0.52 11.51 12.17
N PHE A 575 -0.54 10.29 12.73
CA PHE A 575 0.62 9.39 12.78
C PHE A 575 0.65 8.40 11.61
N ASN A 576 -0.52 8.03 11.07
CA ASN A 576 -0.61 7.25 9.86
C ASN A 576 -0.02 8.04 8.67
N TRP A 577 0.71 7.32 7.82
CA TRP A 577 1.31 7.87 6.59
C TRP A 577 2.28 9.03 6.82
N SER A 578 2.79 9.21 8.04
CA SER A 578 3.68 10.32 8.35
C SER A 578 5.01 9.89 8.95
N LEU A 579 5.24 8.60 9.23
CA LEU A 579 6.50 8.14 9.81
C LEU A 579 7.70 8.52 8.92
N VAL A 580 8.78 9.01 9.54
CA VAL A 580 10.05 9.36 8.89
C VAL A 580 11.15 8.43 9.36
N CYS A 581 12.03 8.02 8.44
CA CYS A 581 13.20 7.21 8.75
C CYS A 581 14.17 7.95 9.68
N ASP A 582 14.69 7.24 10.68
CA ASP A 582 15.71 7.78 11.61
C ASP A 582 17.04 8.07 10.91
N TYR A 583 17.35 7.34 9.84
CA TYR A 583 18.58 7.52 9.06
C TYR A 583 18.29 8.17 7.71
N SER A 584 19.10 9.14 7.32
CA SER A 584 19.15 9.60 5.93
C SER A 584 19.72 8.51 5.02
N ILE A 585 19.45 8.59 3.72
CA ILE A 585 20.03 7.66 2.74
C ILE A 585 21.56 7.65 2.82
N GLU A 586 22.20 8.81 3.03
CA GLU A 586 23.65 8.90 3.20
C GLU A 586 24.15 8.18 4.47
N GLN A 587 23.37 8.17 5.55
CA GLN A 587 23.69 7.42 6.77
C GLN A 587 23.48 5.92 6.56
N ILE A 588 22.38 5.50 5.91
CA ILE A 588 22.07 4.09 5.62
C ILE A 588 23.24 3.42 4.88
N LYS A 589 23.86 4.12 3.92
CA LYS A 589 25.01 3.62 3.16
C LYS A 589 26.26 3.31 4.00
N LYS A 590 26.34 3.82 5.23
CA LYS A 590 27.47 3.65 6.15
C LYS A 590 27.19 2.65 7.27
N LEU A 591 25.94 2.19 7.39
CA LEU A 591 25.52 1.24 8.42
C LEU A 591 26.17 -0.14 8.22
N GLN A 592 26.36 -0.88 9.32
CA GLN A 592 26.98 -2.20 9.30
C GLN A 592 26.04 -3.25 8.69
N ILE A 593 24.72 -3.01 8.74
CA ILE A 593 23.70 -3.89 8.12
C ILE A 593 23.96 -4.18 6.65
N ASN A 594 24.67 -3.30 5.92
CA ASN A 594 24.93 -3.49 4.50
C ASN A 594 25.68 -4.80 4.23
N ASN A 595 26.62 -5.19 5.11
CA ASN A 595 27.33 -6.46 5.00
C ASN A 595 26.42 -7.65 5.30
N ASN A 596 25.55 -7.52 6.32
CA ASN A 596 24.56 -8.55 6.66
C ASN A 596 23.57 -8.77 5.50
N ILE A 597 23.06 -7.70 4.89
CA ILE A 597 22.17 -7.78 3.72
C ILE A 597 22.87 -8.53 2.58
N ILE A 598 24.09 -8.13 2.22
CA ILE A 598 24.84 -8.78 1.13
C ILE A 598 25.05 -10.27 1.41
N SER A 599 25.41 -10.64 2.65
CA SER A 599 25.57 -12.06 3.03
C SER A 599 24.26 -12.81 2.84
N ILE A 600 23.16 -12.31 3.43
CA ILE A 600 21.84 -12.94 3.34
C ILE A 600 21.44 -13.17 1.88
N LEU A 601 21.62 -12.15 1.03
CA LEU A 601 21.23 -12.26 -0.37
C LEU A 601 22.11 -13.26 -1.16
N LYS A 602 23.42 -13.31 -0.90
CA LYS A 602 24.31 -14.31 -1.51
C LYS A 602 23.96 -15.72 -1.06
N ASP A 603 23.83 -15.92 0.25
CA ASP A 603 23.61 -17.22 0.86
C ASP A 603 22.26 -17.84 0.43
N THR A 604 21.28 -16.98 0.08
CA THR A 604 19.95 -17.39 -0.38
C THR A 604 19.74 -17.36 -1.90
N GLY A 605 20.82 -17.11 -2.67
CA GLY A 605 20.81 -17.13 -4.14
C GLY A 605 19.93 -16.04 -4.77
N ARG A 606 19.88 -14.85 -4.15
CA ARG A 606 19.08 -13.69 -4.61
C ARG A 606 19.90 -12.67 -5.41
N ILE A 607 21.24 -12.76 -5.39
CA ILE A 607 22.18 -11.87 -6.08
C ILE A 607 23.38 -12.59 -6.67
#